data_AF-A0A0M8TA42-F1
#
_entry.id   AF-A0A0M8TA42-F1
#
_cell.length_a   1.000
_cell.length_b   1.000
_cell.length_c   1.000
_cell.angle_alpha   90.00
_cell.angle_beta   90.00
_cell.angle_gamma   90.00
#
_symmetry.space_group_name_H-M   'P 1'
#
loop_
_entity.id
_entity.type
_entity.pdbx_description
1 polymer ?
#
loop_
_entity_poly.entity_id
_entity_poly.type
_entity_poly.pdbx_seq_one_letter_code
_entity_poly.pdbx_strand_id
1 'polypeptide(L)'
;TWPTGWAPERARAAHPLFDAATTLAGDEPLLFSGETIHPWHFTVDPALAPLRETAELLAARTGWEPLYDPVRLAANEVPVAALVYHDDMYVDTAHSLRTARAIRGLRTWVTDEFEHDGLRAGGPRVLDRLLALVRDEL
;
A
#
# COMPACT_ATOMS: atom_id res chain seq x y z
N THR A 1 -11.16 -8.49 -14.05
CA THR A 1 -10.59 -7.28 -13.43
C THR A 1 -9.71 -6.56 -14.44
N TRP A 2 -9.56 -5.24 -14.29
CA TRP A 2 -8.77 -4.37 -15.17
C TRP A 2 -7.26 -4.56 -14.96
N PRO A 3 -6.43 -4.19 -15.94
CA PRO A 3 -4.98 -4.21 -15.75
C PRO A 3 -4.53 -3.18 -14.71
N THR A 4 -3.36 -3.40 -14.11
CA THR A 4 -2.74 -2.34 -13.28
C THR A 4 -2.40 -1.14 -14.16
N GLY A 5 -1.97 -1.39 -15.40
CA GLY A 5 -1.82 -0.40 -16.48
C GLY A 5 -0.87 0.74 -16.12
N TRP A 6 0.17 0.46 -15.33
CA TRP A 6 1.04 1.49 -14.75
C TRP A 6 0.27 2.50 -13.87
N ALA A 7 -0.54 1.99 -12.93
CA ALA A 7 -1.33 2.84 -12.02
C ALA A 7 -0.52 3.94 -11.31
N PRO A 8 0.70 3.69 -10.78
CA PRO A 8 1.51 4.75 -10.20
C PRO A 8 1.89 5.84 -11.19
N GLU A 9 2.23 5.49 -12.44
CA GLU A 9 2.55 6.47 -13.48
C GLU A 9 1.33 7.31 -13.86
N ARG A 10 0.14 6.68 -13.98
CA ARG A 10 -1.10 7.43 -14.26
C ARG A 10 -1.47 8.37 -13.11
N ALA A 11 -1.28 7.92 -11.86
CA ALA A 11 -1.49 8.76 -10.69
C ALA A 11 -0.50 9.94 -10.68
N ARG A 12 0.79 9.67 -10.87
CA ARG A 12 1.84 10.70 -10.97
C ARG A 12 1.51 11.75 -12.03
N ALA A 13 1.11 11.33 -13.24
CA ALA A 13 0.75 12.22 -14.34
C ALA A 13 -0.46 13.12 -14.04
N ALA A 14 -1.33 12.74 -13.11
CA ALA A 14 -2.46 13.55 -12.66
C ALA A 14 -2.07 14.65 -11.65
N HIS A 15 -0.82 14.68 -11.18
CA HIS A 15 -0.34 15.60 -10.15
C HIS A 15 0.93 16.35 -10.61
N PRO A 16 0.80 17.60 -11.10
CA PRO A 16 1.92 18.35 -11.69
C PRO A 16 3.16 18.51 -10.81
N LEU A 17 3.01 18.53 -9.48
CA LEU A 17 4.10 18.66 -8.51
C LEU A 17 5.04 17.43 -8.45
N PHE A 18 4.65 16.30 -9.06
CA PHE A 18 5.50 15.12 -9.24
C PHE A 18 6.18 15.09 -10.62
N ASP A 19 5.97 16.11 -11.45
CA ASP A 19 6.72 16.28 -12.70
C ASP A 19 7.92 17.18 -12.45
N ALA A 20 9.11 16.58 -12.48
CA ALA A 20 10.36 17.31 -12.19
C ALA A 20 10.62 18.45 -13.17
N ALA A 21 10.34 18.26 -14.47
CA ALA A 21 10.58 19.28 -15.48
C ALA A 21 9.68 20.50 -15.27
N THR A 22 8.39 20.27 -15.03
CA THR A 22 7.41 21.32 -14.75
C THR A 22 7.71 22.04 -13.44
N THR A 23 8.03 21.28 -12.40
CA THR A 23 8.23 21.85 -11.05
C THR A 23 9.52 22.67 -10.97
N LEU A 24 10.61 22.19 -11.58
CA LEU A 24 11.89 22.91 -11.62
C LEU A 24 11.86 24.19 -12.48
N ALA A 25 10.82 24.38 -13.31
CA ALA A 25 10.60 25.60 -14.06
C ALA A 25 9.83 26.67 -13.27
N GLY A 26 9.30 26.33 -12.09
CA GLY A 26 8.57 27.23 -11.19
C GLY A 26 9.22 27.33 -9.80
N ASP A 27 8.47 27.89 -8.86
CA ASP A 27 8.90 28.09 -7.46
C ASP A 27 8.34 27.03 -6.49
N GLU A 28 7.59 26.04 -7.00
CA GLU A 28 6.96 24.99 -6.20
C GLU A 28 7.98 23.91 -5.77
N PRO A 29 7.78 23.26 -4.61
CA PRO A 29 8.65 22.17 -4.19
C PRO A 29 8.44 20.92 -5.05
N LEU A 30 9.55 20.32 -5.49
CA LEU A 30 9.52 19.00 -6.14
C LEU A 30 9.12 17.93 -5.11
N LEU A 31 8.01 17.24 -5.37
CA LEU A 31 7.58 16.12 -4.56
C LEU A 31 8.18 14.81 -5.05
N PHE A 32 8.51 13.94 -4.10
CA PHE A 32 8.98 12.58 -4.37
C PHE A 32 7.85 11.59 -4.15
N SER A 33 7.77 10.56 -4.99
CA SER A 33 6.92 9.41 -4.75
C SER A 33 7.53 8.50 -3.67
N GLY A 34 6.69 7.69 -3.03
CA GLY A 34 7.17 6.51 -2.30
C GLY A 34 7.70 5.41 -3.22
N GLU A 35 7.94 4.22 -2.68
CA GLU A 35 8.34 3.02 -3.43
C GLU A 35 7.28 2.62 -4.46
N THR A 36 7.47 3.08 -5.70
CA THR A 36 6.59 2.82 -6.84
C THR A 36 7.42 2.48 -8.08
N ILE A 37 6.86 1.67 -8.98
CA ILE A 37 7.52 1.26 -10.21
C ILE A 37 6.87 1.94 -11.41
N HIS A 38 7.71 2.53 -12.26
CA HIS A 38 7.29 3.29 -13.44
C HIS A 38 7.91 2.71 -14.71
N PRO A 39 7.27 2.87 -15.88
CA PRO A 39 7.77 2.31 -17.13
C PRO A 39 9.15 2.88 -17.53
N TRP A 40 9.42 4.14 -17.17
CA TRP A 40 10.68 4.81 -17.47
C TRP A 40 11.88 4.23 -16.69
N HIS A 41 11.67 3.58 -15.53
CA HIS A 41 12.75 2.89 -14.80
C HIS A 41 13.46 1.85 -15.67
N PHE A 42 12.70 1.13 -16.52
CA PHE A 42 13.21 0.12 -17.45
C PHE A 42 13.94 0.72 -18.67
N THR A 43 13.96 2.05 -18.80
CA THR A 43 14.70 2.76 -19.85
C THR A 43 16.00 3.37 -19.31
N VAL A 44 15.98 3.80 -18.04
CA VAL A 44 17.11 4.54 -17.44
C VAL A 44 18.06 3.65 -16.62
N ASP A 45 17.58 2.54 -16.06
CA ASP A 45 18.40 1.60 -15.30
C ASP A 45 18.83 0.40 -16.18
N PRO A 46 20.13 0.25 -16.49
CA PRO A 46 20.63 -0.88 -17.29
C PRO A 46 20.34 -2.25 -16.67
N ALA A 47 20.23 -2.36 -15.35
CA ALA A 47 19.90 -3.60 -14.68
C ALA A 47 18.44 -4.01 -14.90
N LEU A 48 17.55 -3.03 -15.11
CA LEU A 48 16.12 -3.27 -15.37
C LEU A 48 15.80 -3.39 -16.85
N ALA A 49 16.61 -2.80 -17.75
CA ALA A 49 16.34 -2.80 -19.19
C ALA A 49 15.99 -4.18 -19.80
N PRO A 50 16.65 -5.30 -19.43
CA PRO A 50 16.29 -6.62 -19.95
C PRO A 50 14.88 -7.10 -19.56
N LEU A 51 14.29 -6.54 -18.50
CA LEU A 51 12.98 -6.91 -17.96
C LEU A 51 11.83 -6.06 -18.52
N ARG A 52 12.11 -5.10 -19.40
CA ARG A 52 11.12 -4.13 -19.90
C ARG A 52 9.89 -4.80 -20.49
N GLU A 53 10.07 -5.76 -21.40
CA GLU A 53 8.94 -6.47 -22.03
C GLU A 53 8.10 -7.23 -20.99
N THR A 54 8.75 -7.93 -20.06
CA THR A 54 8.07 -8.62 -18.96
C THR A 54 7.26 -7.66 -18.11
N ALA A 55 7.80 -6.48 -17.80
CA ALA A 55 7.10 -5.48 -17.02
C ALA A 55 5.87 -4.93 -17.74
N GLU A 56 5.94 -4.70 -19.06
CA GLU A 56 4.78 -4.31 -19.88
C GLU A 56 3.70 -5.40 -19.91
N LEU A 57 4.11 -6.68 -20.05
CA LEU A 57 3.17 -7.80 -19.99
C LEU A 57 2.46 -7.89 -18.65
N LEU A 58 3.18 -7.66 -17.54
CA LEU A 58 2.59 -7.60 -16.20
C LEU A 58 1.65 -6.40 -16.04
N ALA A 59 2.06 -5.22 -16.52
CA ALA A 59 1.24 -4.01 -16.46
C ALA A 59 -0.05 -4.13 -17.28
N ALA A 60 0.01 -4.80 -18.43
CA ALA A 60 -1.13 -5.04 -19.32
C ALA A 60 -2.00 -6.24 -18.91
N ARG A 61 -1.53 -7.07 -17.96
CA ARG A 61 -2.25 -8.28 -17.56
C ARG A 61 -3.63 -7.96 -17.00
N THR A 62 -4.63 -8.58 -17.59
CA THR A 62 -6.02 -8.54 -17.13
C THR A 62 -6.41 -9.88 -16.51
N GLY A 63 -7.64 -9.96 -15.98
CA GLY A 63 -8.18 -11.24 -15.51
C GLY A 63 -7.59 -11.73 -14.19
N TRP A 64 -7.12 -10.82 -13.34
CA TRP A 64 -6.81 -11.15 -11.95
C TRP A 64 -8.06 -11.65 -11.24
N GLU A 65 -7.97 -12.85 -10.69
CA GLU A 65 -9.01 -13.39 -9.82
C GLU A 65 -8.98 -12.68 -8.47
N PRO A 66 -10.13 -12.59 -7.76
CA PRO A 66 -10.15 -12.07 -6.41
C PRO A 66 -9.17 -12.86 -5.53
N LEU A 67 -8.25 -12.16 -4.88
CA LEU A 67 -7.29 -12.77 -3.96
C LEU A 67 -7.97 -13.31 -2.69
N TYR A 68 -9.07 -12.67 -2.28
CA TYR A 68 -9.80 -12.99 -1.07
C TYR A 68 -11.29 -13.19 -1.36
N ASP A 69 -11.92 -14.07 -0.60
CA ASP A 69 -13.38 -14.26 -0.58
C ASP A 69 -13.99 -13.38 0.53
N PRO A 70 -14.71 -12.29 0.20
CA PRO A 70 -15.30 -11.39 1.19
C PRO A 70 -16.37 -12.07 2.04
N VAL A 71 -17.10 -13.06 1.50
CA VAL A 71 -18.14 -13.78 2.24
C VAL A 71 -17.50 -14.64 3.32
N ARG A 72 -16.37 -15.29 3.01
CA ARG A 72 -15.60 -16.07 3.99
C ARG A 72 -14.96 -15.19 5.05
N LEU A 73 -14.43 -14.03 4.66
CA LEU A 73 -13.88 -13.04 5.59
C LEU A 73 -14.95 -12.46 6.54
N ALA A 74 -16.15 -12.17 6.03
CA ALA A 74 -17.28 -11.70 6.83
C ALA A 74 -17.84 -12.77 7.78
N ALA A 75 -17.59 -14.06 7.51
CA ALA A 75 -17.96 -15.18 8.37
C ALA A 75 -16.81 -15.68 9.27
N ASN A 76 -15.72 -14.91 9.39
CA ASN A 76 -14.56 -15.30 10.18
C ASN A 76 -14.91 -15.58 11.66
N GLU A 77 -14.39 -16.66 12.23
CA GLU A 77 -14.58 -17.04 13.64
C GLU A 77 -13.29 -16.99 14.45
N VAL A 78 -12.15 -16.82 13.79
CA VAL A 78 -10.84 -16.73 14.44
C VAL A 78 -10.67 -15.30 14.97
N PRO A 79 -10.25 -15.08 16.21
CA PRO A 79 -9.92 -13.72 16.68
C PRO A 79 -8.83 -13.08 15.82
N VAL A 80 -9.02 -11.82 15.41
CA VAL A 80 -8.06 -11.08 14.59
C VAL A 80 -7.80 -9.71 15.20
N ALA A 81 -6.54 -9.30 15.22
CA ALA A 81 -6.15 -7.92 15.48
C ALA A 81 -5.38 -7.36 14.27
N ALA A 82 -5.53 -6.06 14.03
CA ALA A 82 -4.81 -5.34 12.98
C ALA A 82 -4.26 -4.03 13.52
N LEU A 83 -2.99 -3.75 13.22
CA LEU A 83 -2.40 -2.43 13.38
C LEU A 83 -2.66 -1.62 12.11
N VAL A 84 -3.19 -0.42 12.27
CA VAL A 84 -3.41 0.53 11.18
C VAL A 84 -2.61 1.79 11.52
N TYR A 85 -1.56 2.02 10.75
CA TYR A 85 -0.79 3.25 10.82
C TYR A 85 -1.61 4.37 10.18
N HIS A 86 -1.90 5.43 10.94
CA HIS A 86 -2.81 6.49 10.51
C HIS A 86 -2.25 7.27 9.32
N ASP A 87 -0.95 7.57 9.35
CA ASP A 87 -0.26 8.40 8.37
C ASP A 87 0.58 7.57 7.37
N ASP A 88 0.23 6.30 7.17
CA ASP A 88 0.95 5.38 6.27
C ASP A 88 1.00 5.90 4.82
N MET A 89 2.21 6.15 4.32
CA MET A 89 2.42 6.60 2.95
C MET A 89 2.07 5.55 1.87
N TYR A 90 1.98 4.27 2.23
CA TYR A 90 1.75 3.15 1.29
C TYR A 90 0.32 2.62 1.35
N VAL A 91 -0.27 2.55 2.55
CA VAL A 91 -1.59 1.94 2.76
C VAL A 91 -2.55 2.94 3.40
N ASP A 92 -3.35 3.59 2.58
CA ASP A 92 -4.34 4.57 3.04
C ASP A 92 -5.23 4.03 4.18
N THR A 93 -5.33 4.82 5.24
CA THR A 93 -6.08 4.49 6.46
C THR A 93 -7.56 4.21 6.17
N ALA A 94 -8.20 4.97 5.28
CA ALA A 94 -9.60 4.72 4.96
C ALA A 94 -9.78 3.39 4.22
N HIS A 95 -8.85 3.00 3.35
CA HIS A 95 -8.83 1.68 2.72
C HIS A 95 -8.66 0.57 3.77
N SER A 96 -7.68 0.70 4.67
CA SER A 96 -7.45 -0.25 5.78
C SER A 96 -8.69 -0.43 6.66
N LEU A 97 -9.33 0.67 7.06
CA LEU A 97 -10.52 0.64 7.90
C LEU A 97 -11.75 0.08 7.19
N ARG A 98 -11.87 0.24 5.86
CA ARG A 98 -12.94 -0.42 5.09
C ARG A 98 -12.76 -1.94 5.09
N THR A 99 -11.54 -2.42 4.89
CA THR A 99 -11.24 -3.86 4.97
C THR A 99 -11.49 -4.40 6.38
N ALA A 100 -11.02 -3.69 7.41
CA ALA A 100 -11.20 -4.08 8.81
C ALA A 100 -12.68 -4.30 9.16
N ARG A 101 -13.56 -3.38 8.75
CA ARG A 101 -15.01 -3.46 8.99
C ARG A 101 -15.69 -4.63 8.27
N ALA A 102 -15.10 -5.15 7.19
CA ALA A 102 -15.65 -6.26 6.43
C ALA A 102 -15.30 -7.64 7.02
N ILE A 103 -14.34 -7.71 7.95
CA ILE A 103 -13.87 -8.96 8.56
C ILE A 103 -14.50 -9.10 9.95
N ARG A 104 -15.30 -10.16 10.16
CA ARG A 104 -15.93 -10.39 11.47
C ARG A 104 -14.87 -10.65 12.54
N GLY A 105 -15.03 -9.98 13.68
CA GLY A 105 -14.16 -10.16 14.85
C GLY A 105 -12.79 -9.48 14.76
N LEU A 106 -12.51 -8.71 13.70
CA LEU A 106 -11.26 -7.98 13.57
C LEU A 106 -11.28 -6.73 14.46
N ARG A 107 -10.29 -6.63 15.35
CA ARG A 107 -10.05 -5.47 16.21
C ARG A 107 -8.90 -4.62 15.69
N THR A 108 -9.12 -3.33 15.54
CA THR A 108 -8.08 -2.41 15.04
C THR A 108 -7.42 -1.64 16.18
N TRP A 109 -6.10 -1.57 16.15
CA TRP A 109 -5.34 -0.50 16.80
C TRP A 109 -4.93 0.51 15.73
N VAL A 110 -5.57 1.67 15.73
CA VAL A 110 -5.23 2.79 14.85
C VAL A 110 -4.28 3.72 15.59
N THR A 111 -3.15 4.10 14.97
CA THR A 111 -2.16 4.97 15.63
C THR A 111 -1.29 5.72 14.64
N ASP A 112 -0.89 6.92 15.04
CA ASP A 112 0.11 7.80 14.42
C ASP A 112 1.50 7.66 15.08
N GLU A 113 1.67 6.72 16.02
CA GLU A 113 2.95 6.50 16.71
C GLU A 113 4.02 5.90 15.78
N PHE A 114 3.58 5.29 14.67
CA PHE A 114 4.45 4.60 13.75
C PHE A 114 4.04 4.85 12.30
N GLU A 115 5.03 4.74 11.43
CA GLU A 115 4.87 4.67 9.99
C GLU A 115 4.75 3.21 9.53
N HIS A 116 4.79 3.00 8.21
CA HIS A 116 4.71 1.68 7.57
C HIS A 116 5.67 0.62 8.15
N ASP A 117 6.82 1.03 8.70
CA ASP A 117 7.81 0.16 9.31
C ASP A 117 7.58 -0.10 10.81
N GLY A 118 6.41 0.23 11.34
CA GLY A 118 6.11 0.22 12.77
C GLY A 118 6.33 -1.12 13.48
N LEU A 119 6.18 -2.26 12.80
CA LEU A 119 6.52 -3.56 13.38
C LEU A 119 8.04 -3.68 13.64
N ARG A 120 8.86 -3.18 12.72
CA ARG A 120 10.33 -3.17 12.87
C ARG A 120 10.78 -2.11 13.88
N ALA A 121 10.17 -0.94 13.86
CA ALA A 121 10.51 0.16 14.76
C ALA A 121 10.04 -0.07 16.21
N GLY A 122 8.81 -0.56 16.38
CA GLY A 122 8.16 -0.81 17.67
C GLY A 122 8.42 -2.19 18.26
N GLY A 123 8.90 -3.14 17.47
CA GLY A 123 9.37 -4.46 17.91
C GLY A 123 8.38 -5.19 18.82
N PRO A 124 8.82 -5.70 20.00
CA PRO A 124 7.96 -6.45 20.92
C PRO A 124 6.70 -5.70 21.36
N ARG A 125 6.75 -4.38 21.53
CA ARG A 125 5.60 -3.59 21.98
C ARG A 125 4.41 -3.68 21.03
N VAL A 126 4.68 -3.67 19.72
CA VAL A 126 3.64 -3.80 18.70
C VAL A 126 3.02 -5.20 18.76
N LEU A 127 3.86 -6.23 18.82
CA LEU A 127 3.41 -7.61 18.87
C LEU A 127 2.61 -7.90 20.15
N ASP A 128 3.12 -7.48 21.32
CA ASP A 128 2.47 -7.68 22.61
C ASP A 128 1.08 -7.04 22.64
N ARG A 129 0.96 -5.82 22.12
CA ARG A 129 -0.34 -5.14 22.03
C ARG A 129 -1.31 -5.87 21.10
N LEU A 130 -0.85 -6.31 19.93
CA LEU A 130 -1.68 -7.10 19.01
C LEU A 130 -2.14 -8.42 19.63
N LEU A 131 -1.25 -9.11 20.37
CA LEU A 131 -1.60 -10.32 21.10
C LEU A 131 -2.61 -10.05 22.21
N ALA A 132 -2.46 -8.96 22.97
CA ALA A 132 -3.39 -8.56 24.02
C ALA A 132 -4.79 -8.25 23.44
N LEU A 133 -4.90 -7.54 22.30
CA LEU A 133 -6.18 -7.45 21.57
C LEU A 133 -6.52 -8.62 20.65
N VAL A 134 -5.80 -9.74 20.69
CA VAL A 134 -6.36 -11.03 20.27
C VAL A 134 -6.98 -11.74 21.47
N ARG A 135 -6.35 -11.65 22.64
CA ARG A 135 -6.74 -12.33 23.88
C ARG A 135 -7.81 -11.63 24.71
N ASP A 136 -8.21 -10.41 24.32
CA ASP A 136 -9.18 -9.61 25.08
C ASP A 136 -8.64 -9.15 26.45
N GLU A 137 -7.37 -8.75 26.47
CA GLU A 137 -6.62 -8.36 27.66
C GLU A 137 -6.41 -6.83 27.75
N LEU A 138 -7.14 -6.04 26.97
CA LEU A 138 -7.03 -4.58 26.87
C LEU A 138 -8.37 -3.88 27.11
#